data_AF-A0A1V5ZE52-F1
#
_entry.id   AF-A0A1V5ZE52-F1
#
_cell.length_a   1.000
_cell.length_b   1.000
_cell.length_c   1.000
_cell.angle_alpha   90.00
_cell.angle_beta   90.00
_cell.angle_gamma   90.00
#
_symmetry.space_group_name_H-M   'P 1'
#
loop_
_entity.id
_entity.type
_entity.pdbx_description
1 polymer ?
#
loop_
_entity_poly.entity_id
_entity_poly.type
_entity_poly.pdbx_seq_one_letter_code
_entity_poly.pdbx_strand_id
1 'polypeptide(L)'
;MHIINQSCSDRCIDDAMACEYELSDPADHHLLEILQELGEVTTRNLGTLILFSCEKDGMKFKGMTGDALILGSVPKSSLVSADIFLKEITSLYTHRRSYQTERV
;
A
#
# COMPACT_ATOMS: atom_id res chain seq x y z
N MET A 1 -3.32 10.25 6.03
CA MET A 1 -2.69 9.70 4.83
C MET A 1 -3.72 9.55 3.73
N HIS A 2 -3.40 10.00 2.52
CA HIS A 2 -4.21 9.81 1.31
C HIS A 2 -3.30 9.60 0.09
N ILE A 3 -3.86 9.12 -1.03
CA ILE A 3 -3.13 8.98 -2.29
C ILE A 3 -3.10 10.33 -3.00
N ILE A 4 -1.90 10.85 -3.30
CA ILE A 4 -1.69 12.12 -4.02
C ILE A 4 -1.67 11.88 -5.52
N ASN A 5 -0.99 10.81 -5.94
CA ASN A 5 -0.82 10.48 -7.34
C ASN A 5 -0.93 8.97 -7.55
N GLN A 6 -1.47 8.61 -8.71
CA GLN A 6 -1.55 7.24 -9.15
C GLN A 6 -1.21 7.19 -10.64
N SER A 7 -0.29 6.29 -10.99
CA SER A 7 -0.01 5.98 -12.39
C SER A 7 0.00 4.48 -12.59
N CYS A 8 -0.47 4.02 -13.75
CA CYS A 8 -0.39 2.62 -14.12
C CYS A 8 0.06 2.49 -15.57
N SER A 9 0.90 1.49 -15.84
CA SER A 9 1.35 1.14 -17.18
C SER A 9 1.01 -0.31 -17.50
N ASP A 10 0.63 -0.55 -18.75
CA ASP A 10 0.28 -1.84 -19.32
C ASP A 10 1.46 -2.48 -20.07
N ARG A 11 2.69 -2.07 -19.74
CA ARG A 11 3.91 -2.50 -20.43
C ARG A 11 4.40 -3.88 -20.00
N CYS A 12 3.70 -4.54 -19.09
CA CYS A 12 4.08 -5.88 -18.65
C CYS A 12 3.67 -6.91 -19.70
N ILE A 13 4.54 -7.92 -19.90
CA ILE A 13 4.35 -8.98 -20.90
C ILE A 13 3.35 -10.07 -20.48
N ASP A 14 2.82 -9.97 -19.26
CA ASP A 14 2.04 -10.99 -18.56
C ASP A 14 0.60 -10.53 -18.23
N ASP A 15 0.07 -9.55 -18.97
CA ASP A 15 -1.25 -8.92 -18.73
C ASP A 15 -1.41 -8.25 -17.35
N ALA A 16 -0.32 -8.12 -16.57
CA ALA A 16 -0.31 -7.31 -15.37
C ALA A 16 -0.18 -5.82 -15.68
N MET A 17 -0.74 -5.00 -14.81
CA MET A 17 -0.54 -3.56 -14.74
C MET A 17 0.54 -3.29 -13.70
N ALA A 18 1.59 -2.56 -14.09
CA ALA A 18 2.51 -1.97 -13.12
C ALA A 18 1.93 -0.63 -12.68
N CYS A 19 1.58 -0.52 -11.40
CA CYS A 19 0.99 0.67 -10.82
C CYS A 19 1.91 1.29 -9.78
N GLU A 20 1.87 2.60 -9.68
CA GLU A 20 2.59 3.40 -8.70
C GLU A 20 1.57 4.25 -7.96
N TYR A 21 1.65 4.23 -6.63
CA TYR A 21 0.76 4.97 -5.74
C TYR A 21 1.62 5.82 -4.81
N GLU A 22 1.53 7.13 -4.98
CA GLU A 22 2.22 8.11 -4.14
C GLU A 22 1.30 8.55 -3.00
N LEU A 23 1.78 8.39 -1.78
CA LEU A 23 1.07 8.70 -0.55
C LEU A 23 1.43 10.11 -0.06
N SER A 24 0.51 10.72 0.69
CA SER A 24 0.74 12.03 1.32
C SER A 24 1.73 12.01 2.47
N ASP A 25 1.89 10.84 3.09
CA ASP A 25 2.75 10.62 4.24
C ASP A 25 3.59 9.38 3.95
N PRO A 26 4.85 9.31 4.41
CA PRO A 26 5.64 8.10 4.31
C PRO A 26 4.94 6.92 5.01
N ALA A 27 5.10 5.74 4.45
CA ALA A 27 4.71 4.49 5.07
C ALA A 27 5.41 4.34 6.44
N ASP A 28 4.65 4.01 7.46
CA ASP A 28 5.16 3.76 8.80
C ASP A 28 4.69 2.39 9.32
N HIS A 29 4.99 2.10 10.59
CA HIS A 29 4.61 0.84 11.22
C HIS A 29 3.09 0.68 11.30
N HIS A 30 2.34 1.77 11.40
CA HIS A 30 0.88 1.71 11.51
C HIS A 30 0.23 1.36 10.17
N LEU A 31 0.77 1.88 9.06
CA LEU A 31 0.38 1.42 7.73
C LEU A 31 0.65 -0.08 7.55
N LEU A 32 1.79 -0.56 8.05
CA LEU A 32 2.18 -1.96 7.96
C LEU A 32 1.23 -2.88 8.75
N GLU A 33 0.80 -2.48 9.95
CA GLU A 33 -0.21 -3.18 10.74
C GLU A 33 -1.54 -3.33 9.96
N ILE A 34 -2.00 -2.25 9.32
CA ILE A 34 -3.23 -2.29 8.52
C ILE A 34 -3.07 -3.24 7.32
N LEU A 35 -1.92 -3.20 6.64
CA LEU A 35 -1.62 -4.13 5.55
C LEU A 35 -1.67 -5.60 6.01
N GLN A 36 -1.13 -5.89 7.21
CA GLN A 36 -1.13 -7.24 7.80
C GLN A 36 -2.53 -7.74 8.18
N GLU A 37 -3.45 -6.83 8.50
CA GLU A 37 -4.84 -7.20 8.79
C GLU A 37 -5.64 -7.52 7.52
N LEU A 38 -5.34 -6.84 6.41
CA LEU A 38 -6.15 -6.91 5.19
C LEU A 38 -5.57 -7.82 4.10
N GLY A 39 -4.30 -8.22 4.20
CA GLY A 39 -3.59 -9.02 3.21
C GLY A 39 -2.43 -9.82 3.79
N GLU A 40 -1.83 -10.67 2.96
CA GLU A 40 -0.66 -11.46 3.34
C GLU A 40 0.60 -10.61 3.19
N VAL A 41 1.22 -10.24 4.31
CA VAL A 41 2.40 -9.36 4.31
C VAL A 41 3.66 -10.13 4.66
N THR A 42 4.66 -10.04 3.79
CA THR A 42 6.05 -10.42 4.06
C THR A 42 6.90 -9.18 4.26
N THR A 43 7.80 -9.22 5.24
CA THR A 43 8.66 -8.08 5.60
C THR A 43 10.13 -8.48 5.63
N ARG A 44 11.01 -7.51 5.37
CA ARG A 44 12.45 -7.63 5.51
C ARG A 44 13.04 -6.34 6.08
N ASN A 45 13.78 -6.47 7.17
CA ASN A 45 14.45 -5.32 7.78
C ASN A 45 15.71 -4.93 6.98
N LEU A 46 15.89 -3.63 6.77
CA LEU A 46 17.07 -2.96 6.22
C LEU A 46 17.47 -1.84 7.17
N GLY A 47 18.26 -2.17 8.19
CA GLY A 47 18.55 -1.23 9.28
C GLY A 47 17.27 -0.87 10.04
N THR A 48 16.93 0.41 10.09
CA THR A 48 15.69 0.91 10.71
C THR A 48 14.49 0.90 9.76
N LEU A 49 14.69 0.58 8.48
CA LEU A 49 13.64 0.55 7.47
C LEU A 49 13.13 -0.87 7.30
N ILE A 50 11.87 -1.00 6.88
CA ILE A 50 11.21 -2.28 6.62
C ILE A 50 10.75 -2.27 5.17
N LEU A 51 11.35 -3.13 4.35
CA LEU A 51 10.77 -3.50 3.05
C LEU A 51 9.59 -4.41 3.30
N PHE A 52 8.47 -4.15 2.64
CA PHE A 52 7.29 -4.98 2.73
C PHE A 52 6.77 -5.36 1.36
N SER A 53 6.14 -6.53 1.30
CA SER A 53 5.36 -7.02 0.18
C SER A 53 4.02 -7.51 0.72
N CYS A 54 2.93 -6.95 0.24
CA CYS A 54 1.56 -7.33 0.58
C CYS A 54 0.92 -8.01 -0.63
N GLU A 55 0.33 -9.18 -0.43
CA GLU A 55 -0.42 -9.93 -1.45
C GLU A 55 -1.89 -10.05 -1.03
N LYS A 56 -2.79 -9.76 -1.97
CA LYS A 56 -4.24 -9.88 -1.78
C LYS A 56 -4.91 -10.17 -3.11
N ASP A 57 -5.67 -11.27 -3.20
CA ASP A 57 -6.47 -11.64 -4.37
C ASP A 57 -5.67 -11.60 -5.70
N GLY A 58 -4.40 -12.04 -5.65
CA GLY A 58 -3.47 -12.04 -6.79
C GLY A 58 -2.84 -10.68 -7.12
N MET A 59 -3.21 -9.62 -6.42
CA MET A 59 -2.57 -8.30 -6.49
C MET A 59 -1.37 -8.27 -5.55
N LYS A 60 -0.26 -7.67 -5.98
CA LYS A 60 0.97 -7.58 -5.19
C LYS A 60 1.39 -6.13 -5.03
N PHE A 61 1.55 -5.67 -3.81
CA PHE A 61 1.98 -4.32 -3.48
C PHE A 61 3.30 -4.37 -2.70
N LYS A 62 4.23 -3.49 -3.02
CA LYS A 62 5.54 -3.42 -2.38
C LYS A 62 5.85 -1.99 -1.99
N GLY A 63 6.57 -1.83 -0.89
CA GLY A 63 7.03 -0.52 -0.45
C GLY A 63 8.07 -0.65 0.66
N MET A 64 8.42 0.50 1.24
CA MET A 64 9.38 0.59 2.32
C MET A 64 8.90 1.60 3.35
N THR A 65 9.06 1.32 4.64
CA THR A 65 8.83 2.35 5.65
C THR A 65 9.78 3.53 5.45
N GLY A 66 9.30 4.75 5.72
CA GLY A 66 10.03 5.99 5.45
C GLY A 66 9.98 6.46 4.00
N ASP A 67 9.38 5.69 3.09
CA ASP A 67 9.08 6.10 1.71
C ASP A 67 7.58 6.34 1.53
N ALA A 68 7.20 7.23 0.62
CA ALA A 68 5.81 7.55 0.29
C ALA A 68 5.30 6.80 -0.95
N LEU A 69 6.13 5.94 -1.55
CA LEU A 69 5.78 5.21 -2.77
C LEU A 69 5.38 3.76 -2.47
N ILE A 70 4.24 3.34 -3.04
CA ILE A 70 3.84 1.94 -3.13
C ILE A 70 3.81 1.52 -4.60
N LEU A 71 4.50 0.42 -4.90
CA LEU A 71 4.53 -0.20 -6.22
C LEU A 71 3.61 -1.41 -6.27
N GLY A 72 2.69 -1.43 -7.23
CA GLY A 72 1.72 -2.50 -7.47
C GLY A 72 2.03 -3.28 -8.74
N SER A 73 1.92 -4.61 -8.67
CA SER A 73 1.76 -5.50 -9.81
C SER A 73 0.37 -6.11 -9.72
N VAL A 74 -0.53 -5.70 -10.60
CA VAL A 74 -1.97 -5.94 -10.46
C VAL A 74 -2.50 -6.55 -11.75
N PRO A 75 -3.20 -7.70 -11.73
CA PRO A 75 -3.88 -8.19 -12.93
C PRO A 75 -4.81 -7.13 -13.50
N LYS A 76 -4.83 -6.92 -14.82
CA LYS A 76 -5.64 -5.84 -15.44
C LYS A 76 -7.12 -5.87 -15.06
N SER A 77 -7.70 -7.07 -14.88
CA SER A 77 -9.07 -7.26 -14.41
C SER A 77 -9.32 -6.79 -12.98
N SER A 78 -8.27 -6.69 -12.16
CA SER A 78 -8.33 -6.38 -10.73
C SER A 78 -7.93 -4.93 -10.43
N LEU A 79 -7.71 -4.08 -11.45
CA LEU A 79 -7.25 -2.70 -11.27
C LEU A 79 -8.20 -1.89 -10.37
N VAL A 80 -9.51 -2.02 -10.58
CA VAL A 80 -10.52 -1.35 -9.73
C VAL A 80 -10.45 -1.86 -8.29
N SER A 81 -10.26 -3.17 -8.10
CA SER A 81 -10.13 -3.77 -6.76
C SER A 81 -8.86 -3.30 -6.05
N ALA A 82 -7.75 -3.11 -6.77
CA ALA A 82 -6.51 -2.57 -6.22
C ALA A 82 -6.72 -1.13 -5.70
N ASP A 83 -7.42 -0.31 -6.46
CA ASP A 83 -7.69 1.08 -6.07
C ASP A 83 -8.62 1.15 -4.85
N ILE A 84 -9.62 0.28 -4.77
CA ILE A 84 -10.49 0.16 -3.59
C ILE A 84 -9.66 -0.26 -2.39
N PHE A 85 -8.80 -1.26 -2.54
CA PHE A 85 -7.95 -1.77 -1.47
C PHE A 85 -7.03 -0.69 -0.89
N LEU A 86 -6.32 0.08 -1.73
CA LEU A 86 -5.45 1.15 -1.23
C LEU A 86 -6.22 2.33 -0.63
N LYS A 87 -7.42 2.63 -1.13
CA LYS A 87 -8.32 3.61 -0.50
C LYS A 87 -8.80 3.14 0.87
N GLU A 88 -9.11 1.85 1.02
CA GLU A 88 -9.48 1.27 2.31
C GLU A 88 -8.33 1.38 3.32
N ILE A 89 -7.10 1.02 2.91
CA ILE A 89 -5.91 1.14 3.77
C ILE A 89 -5.70 2.58 4.24
N THR A 90 -5.72 3.55 3.32
CA THR A 90 -5.48 4.97 3.66
C THR A 90 -6.61 5.58 4.50
N SER A 91 -7.86 5.13 4.28
CA SER A 91 -9.01 5.48 5.10
C SER A 91 -8.87 4.95 6.53
N LEU A 92 -8.58 3.66 6.70
CA LEU A 92 -8.37 3.04 8.01
C LEU A 92 -7.21 3.69 8.77
N TYR A 93 -6.11 4.00 8.07
CA TYR A 93 -4.97 4.70 8.64
C TYR A 93 -5.40 6.05 9.21
N THR A 94 -6.13 6.84 8.42
CA THR A 94 -6.59 8.17 8.83
C THR A 94 -7.56 8.09 10.00
N HIS A 95 -8.51 7.14 9.98
CA HIS A 95 -9.44 6.93 11.09
C HIS A 95 -8.72 6.56 12.39
N ARG A 96 -7.78 5.62 12.36
CA ARG A 96 -7.05 5.16 13.56
C ARG A 96 -6.15 6.25 14.15
N ARG A 97 -5.47 7.03 13.31
CA ARG A 97 -4.66 8.19 13.73
C ARG A 97 -5.50 9.25 14.46
N SER A 98 -6.70 9.55 13.97
CA SER A 98 -7.59 10.52 14.61
C SER A 98 -7.96 10.08 16.04
N TYR A 99 -8.32 8.81 16.22
CA TYR A 99 -8.67 8.28 17.56
C TYR A 99 -7.50 8.24 18.54
N GLN A 100 -6.27 8.06 18.07
CA GLN A 100 -5.08 8.13 18.92
C GLN A 100 -4.79 9.56 19.38
N THR A 101 -5.11 10.56 18.55
CA THR A 101 -4.86 11.98 18.85
C THR A 101 -5.87 12.53 19.87
N GLU A 102 -7.10 12.03 19.89
CA GLU A 102 -8.17 12.45 20.82
C GLU A 102 -8.04 11.84 22.23
N ARG A 103 -7.16 10.86 22.43
CA ARG A 103 -6.95 10.16 23.72
C ARG A 103 -5.73 10.66 24.50
N VAL A 104 -5.09 11.73 24.04
CA VAL A 104 -3.94 12.39 24.69
C VAL A 104 -4.37 13.69 25.35
#